data_AF-A0A2G5I4Q9-F1
#
_entry.id   AF-A0A2G5I4Q9-F1
#
_cell.length_a   1.000
_cell.length_b   1.000
_cell.length_c   1.000
_cell.angle_alpha   90.00
_cell.angle_beta   90.00
_cell.angle_gamma   90.00
#
_symmetry.space_group_name_H-M   'P 1'
#
loop_
_entity.id
_entity.type
_entity.pdbx_description
1 polymer ?
#
loop_
_entity_poly.entity_id
_entity_poly.type
_entity_poly.pdbx_seq_one_letter_code
_entity_poly.pdbx_strand_id
1 'polypeptide(L)'
;MSSQSGASHRDDGLESPVPHPTTPSENRTSHFRLLDLPPELRLIINEFVLFSDFEECAPFSRGSLVHPLYYVSREMQAEVEPTYIKALDNYEDRVRDTVHVALKRMASTCQATVDHSEAMRQAEEAGNMTREDWRKGRVVSRELEAERREAMNEWLLLDKKGARRKLEIELQTTRINLARAREEEDEAEEAEVDEASDSD
;
A
#
# COMPACT_ATOMS: atom_id res chain seq x y z
N MET A 1 -35.01 -58.77 63.17
CA MET A 1 -34.37 -60.09 63.36
C MET A 1 -32.91 -59.97 62.95
N SER A 2 -32.05 -60.47 63.83
CA SER A 2 -30.67 -60.95 63.62
C SER A 2 -29.52 -59.98 63.33
N SER A 3 -28.69 -59.87 64.37
CA SER A 3 -27.34 -59.33 64.55
C SER A 3 -26.25 -60.07 63.76
N GLN A 4 -25.11 -59.40 63.54
CA GLN A 4 -23.71 -59.87 63.69
C GLN A 4 -22.79 -58.71 63.24
N SER A 5 -22.02 -58.03 64.12
CA SER A 5 -20.73 -58.41 64.73
C SER A 5 -19.59 -58.64 63.72
N GLY A 6 -18.50 -57.87 63.86
CA GLY A 6 -17.23 -58.16 63.20
C GLY A 6 -16.20 -57.03 63.34
N ALA A 7 -15.34 -57.13 64.34
CA ALA A 7 -14.16 -56.28 64.53
C ALA A 7 -12.95 -56.79 63.73
N SER A 8 -11.90 -55.96 63.67
CA SER A 8 -10.49 -56.31 63.46
C SER A 8 -10.01 -56.51 62.01
N HIS A 9 -9.14 -55.59 61.53
CA HIS A 9 -7.73 -55.89 61.30
C HIS A 9 -6.95 -54.59 61.06
N ARG A 10 -5.84 -54.40 61.78
CA ARG A 10 -4.76 -53.48 61.40
C ARG A 10 -3.96 -54.18 60.31
N ASP A 11 -3.55 -53.47 59.26
CA ASP A 11 -2.16 -53.58 58.81
C ASP A 11 -1.71 -52.39 57.96
N ASP A 12 -0.42 -52.11 58.12
CA ASP A 12 0.36 -51.02 57.56
C ASP A 12 0.53 -51.09 56.04
N GLY A 13 0.54 -49.92 55.39
CA GLY A 13 0.84 -49.81 53.96
C GLY A 13 1.14 -48.38 53.55
N LEU A 14 2.40 -47.98 53.69
CA LEU A 14 2.95 -46.72 53.20
C LEU A 14 2.79 -46.60 51.67
N GLU A 15 1.91 -45.73 51.19
CA GLU A 15 1.98 -45.20 49.83
C GLU A 15 2.03 -43.67 49.88
N SER A 16 3.24 -43.15 49.64
CA SER A 16 3.46 -41.74 49.33
C SER A 16 2.80 -41.42 47.98
N PRO A 17 1.97 -40.37 47.88
CA PRO A 17 1.59 -39.85 46.58
C PRO A 17 2.78 -39.09 45.99
N VAL A 18 3.33 -39.63 44.91
CA VAL A 18 4.29 -38.96 44.03
C VAL A 18 3.67 -37.65 43.54
N PRO A 19 4.29 -36.47 43.75
CA PRO A 19 3.83 -35.26 43.11
C PRO A 19 4.19 -35.36 41.62
N HIS A 20 3.17 -35.52 40.76
CA HIS A 20 3.34 -35.32 39.34
C HIS A 20 3.80 -33.88 39.10
N PRO A 21 4.95 -33.64 38.44
CA PRO A 21 5.27 -32.31 37.97
C PRO A 21 4.28 -31.96 36.87
N THR A 22 3.32 -31.11 37.19
CA THR A 22 2.57 -30.37 36.19
C THR A 22 3.58 -29.46 35.51
N THR A 23 4.11 -29.87 34.35
CA THR A 23 4.83 -28.96 33.47
C THR A 23 3.84 -27.90 32.98
N PRO A 24 3.97 -26.61 33.35
CA PRO A 24 3.36 -25.58 32.55
C PRO A 24 4.11 -25.60 31.22
N SER A 25 3.43 -26.04 30.17
CA SER A 25 3.81 -25.73 28.79
C SER A 25 3.78 -24.20 28.69
N GLU A 26 4.94 -23.56 28.88
CA GLU A 26 5.16 -22.17 28.52
C GLU A 26 5.17 -22.06 27.00
N ASN A 27 3.99 -22.18 26.38
CA ASN A 27 3.73 -21.53 25.10
C ASN A 27 3.63 -20.01 25.35
N ARG A 28 4.70 -19.41 25.88
CA ARG A 28 4.89 -17.97 25.82
C ARG A 28 5.37 -17.70 24.41
N THR A 29 4.44 -17.44 23.50
CA THR A 29 4.77 -16.70 22.29
C THR A 29 5.37 -15.38 22.74
N SER A 30 6.70 -15.30 22.73
CA SER A 30 7.45 -14.07 22.95
C SER A 30 7.08 -13.14 21.80
N HIS A 31 6.11 -12.27 22.05
CA HIS A 31 5.81 -11.18 21.14
C HIS A 31 6.93 -10.15 21.30
N PHE A 32 7.91 -10.20 20.41
CA PHE A 32 8.91 -9.14 20.29
C PHE A 32 8.19 -7.84 19.91
N ARG A 33 8.38 -6.78 20.70
CA ARG A 33 7.82 -5.48 20.36
C ARG A 33 8.74 -4.83 19.35
N LEU A 34 8.13 -4.26 18.30
CA LEU A 34 8.88 -3.55 17.26
C LEU A 34 9.72 -2.42 17.86
N LEU A 35 9.19 -1.70 18.87
CA LEU A 35 9.88 -0.62 19.57
C LEU A 35 11.08 -1.06 20.42
N ASP A 36 11.19 -2.35 20.76
CA ASP A 36 12.32 -2.87 21.53
C ASP A 36 13.56 -3.13 20.64
N LEU A 37 13.42 -3.00 19.32
CA LEU A 37 14.52 -3.19 18.38
C LEU A 37 15.38 -1.93 18.26
N PRO A 38 16.68 -2.08 17.95
CA PRO A 38 17.54 -0.98 17.54
C PRO A 38 16.89 -0.11 16.44
N PRO A 39 17.02 1.22 16.50
CA PRO A 39 16.45 2.14 15.50
C PRO A 39 16.80 1.79 14.06
N GLU A 40 18.01 1.29 13.81
CA GLU A 40 18.47 0.89 12.47
C GLU A 40 17.67 -0.29 11.93
N LEU A 41 17.35 -1.28 12.78
CA LEU A 41 16.53 -2.42 12.41
C LEU A 41 15.06 -2.03 12.21
N ARG A 42 14.54 -1.13 13.05
CA ARG A 42 13.18 -0.60 12.91
C ARG A 42 13.03 0.16 11.60
N LEU A 43 14.00 1.00 11.24
CA LEU A 43 14.00 1.71 9.95
C LEU A 43 13.92 0.74 8.76
N ILE A 44 14.75 -0.31 8.75
CA ILE A 44 14.73 -1.32 7.68
C ILE A 44 13.36 -2.00 7.60
N ILE A 45 12.77 -2.36 8.75
CA ILE A 45 11.44 -2.98 8.81
C ILE A 45 10.37 -2.01 8.29
N ASN A 46 10.42 -0.75 8.70
CA ASN A 46 9.47 0.28 8.31
C ASN A 46 9.54 0.55 6.80
N GLU A 47 10.75 0.66 6.25
CA GLU A 47 10.96 0.78 4.79
C GLU A 47 10.39 -0.44 4.08
N PHE A 48 10.78 -1.65 4.49
CA PHE A 48 10.29 -2.87 3.86
C PHE A 48 8.76 -2.93 3.86
N VAL A 49 8.12 -2.77 5.02
CA VAL A 49 6.66 -2.87 5.15
C VAL A 49 5.94 -1.81 4.31
N LEU A 50 6.36 -0.54 4.41
CA LEU A 50 5.70 0.54 3.70
C LEU A 50 5.87 0.40 2.19
N PHE A 51 7.10 0.23 1.72
CA PHE A 51 7.37 0.13 0.30
C PHE A 51 6.74 -1.13 -0.28
N SER A 52 6.82 -2.30 0.37
CA SER A 52 6.14 -3.50 -0.12
C SER A 52 4.63 -3.33 -0.22
N ASP A 53 3.98 -2.70 0.76
CA ASP A 53 2.53 -2.48 0.72
C ASP A 53 2.11 -1.50 -0.40
N PHE A 54 2.94 -0.50 -0.70
CA PHE A 54 2.73 0.38 -1.86
C PHE A 54 3.14 -0.26 -3.20
N GLU A 55 4.15 -1.13 -3.22
CA GLU A 55 4.73 -1.80 -4.39
C GLU A 55 3.92 -3.00 -4.88
N GLU A 56 3.50 -3.89 -3.98
CA GLU A 56 2.74 -5.10 -4.29
C GLU A 56 1.36 -4.77 -4.90
N CYS A 57 0.83 -3.59 -4.60
CA CYS A 57 -0.37 -3.10 -5.25
C CYS A 57 -0.07 -2.65 -6.68
N ALA A 58 -0.79 -3.24 -7.64
CA ALA A 58 -0.87 -2.68 -8.99
C ALA A 58 -1.24 -1.18 -8.91
N PRO A 59 -0.72 -0.34 -9.83
CA PRO A 59 -1.13 1.06 -9.90
C PRO A 59 -2.65 1.15 -9.89
N PHE A 60 -3.20 2.02 -9.03
CA PHE A 60 -4.65 2.21 -8.84
C PHE A 60 -5.43 1.10 -8.12
N SER A 61 -4.86 -0.05 -7.75
CA SER A 61 -5.60 -1.13 -7.07
C SER A 61 -5.86 -0.86 -5.59
N ARG A 62 -5.06 0.02 -4.99
CA ARG A 62 -5.10 0.27 -3.55
C ARG A 62 -6.38 0.99 -3.12
N GLY A 63 -7.14 0.40 -2.20
CA GLY A 63 -8.39 0.97 -1.70
C GLY A 63 -8.20 2.20 -0.81
N SER A 64 -7.12 2.23 -0.02
CA SER A 64 -6.81 3.32 0.92
C SER A 64 -5.31 3.58 0.95
N LEU A 65 -4.91 4.85 0.95
CA LEU A 65 -3.51 5.25 1.15
C LEU A 65 -3.07 5.15 2.63
N VAL A 66 -4.03 5.09 3.56
CA VAL A 66 -3.75 4.95 4.99
C VAL A 66 -3.06 3.62 5.25
N HIS A 67 -1.87 3.67 5.82
CA HIS A 67 -1.14 2.49 6.24
C HIS A 67 -1.33 2.25 7.75
N PRO A 68 -1.74 1.06 8.22
CA PRO A 68 -1.99 0.79 9.64
C PRO A 68 -0.79 1.10 10.55
N LEU A 69 0.44 0.81 10.07
CA LEU A 69 1.69 1.09 10.79
C LEU A 69 1.82 2.56 11.24
N TYR A 70 1.30 3.50 10.45
CA TYR A 70 1.38 4.94 10.78
C TYR A 70 0.48 5.31 11.98
N TYR A 71 -0.60 4.58 12.22
CA TYR A 71 -1.62 4.91 13.23
C TYR A 71 -1.59 4.00 14.46
N VAL A 72 -0.45 3.32 14.73
CA VAL A 72 -0.32 2.39 15.86
C VAL A 72 -0.17 3.11 17.20
N SER A 73 0.76 4.07 17.28
CA SER A 73 1.02 4.90 18.46
C SER A 73 1.69 6.20 18.03
N ARG A 74 1.69 7.24 18.88
CA ARG A 74 2.40 8.50 18.58
C ARG A 74 3.90 8.30 18.36
N GLU A 75 4.53 7.47 19.20
CA GLU A 75 5.95 7.12 19.06
C GLU A 75 6.25 6.45 17.71
N MET A 76 5.40 5.51 17.28
CA MET A 76 5.53 4.86 15.98
C MET A 76 5.26 5.83 14.84
N GLN A 77 4.27 6.72 15.00
CA GLN A 77 3.93 7.72 14.01
C GLN A 77 5.13 8.63 13.73
N ALA A 78 5.72 9.23 14.77
CA ALA A 78 6.88 10.12 14.64
C ALA A 78 8.08 9.42 13.98
N GLU A 79 8.30 8.14 14.29
CA GLU A 79 9.39 7.35 13.71
C GLU A 79 9.15 6.97 12.24
N VAL A 80 7.92 6.61 11.88
CA VAL A 80 7.57 6.08 10.55
C VAL A 80 7.25 7.19 9.57
N GLU A 81 6.84 8.36 10.04
CA GLU A 81 6.35 9.47 9.22
C GLU A 81 7.27 9.85 8.06
N PRO A 82 8.61 10.04 8.23
CA PRO A 82 9.48 10.36 7.11
C PRO A 82 9.50 9.27 6.04
N THR A 83 9.46 8.01 6.45
CA THR A 83 9.45 6.85 5.55
C THR A 83 8.10 6.71 4.85
N TYR A 84 7.01 7.02 5.56
CA TYR A 84 5.66 6.97 5.00
C TYR A 84 5.44 8.02 3.91
N ILE A 85 5.92 9.26 4.12
CA ILE A 85 5.88 10.30 3.09
C ILE A 85 6.67 9.86 1.86
N LYS A 86 7.89 9.34 2.03
CA LYS A 86 8.69 8.81 0.91
C LYS A 86 7.98 7.68 0.16
N ALA A 87 7.28 6.79 0.86
CA ALA A 87 6.54 5.71 0.25
C ALA A 87 5.32 6.22 -0.55
N LEU A 88 4.66 7.28 -0.06
CA LEU A 88 3.59 7.97 -0.80
C LEU A 88 4.11 8.65 -2.07
N ASP A 89 5.26 9.32 -2.01
CA ASP A 89 5.91 9.95 -3.16
C ASP A 89 6.29 8.91 -4.23
N ASN A 90 6.91 7.79 -3.80
CA ASN A 90 7.22 6.68 -4.70
C ASN A 90 5.96 6.10 -5.37
N TYR A 91 4.88 5.98 -4.61
CA TYR A 91 3.60 5.54 -5.15
C TYR A 91 3.01 6.54 -6.15
N GLU A 92 3.13 7.85 -5.93
CA GLU A 92 2.75 8.89 -6.91
C GLU A 92 3.54 8.73 -8.21
N ASP A 93 4.86 8.55 -8.12
CA ASP A 93 5.72 8.38 -9.28
C ASP A 93 5.30 7.17 -10.12
N ARG A 94 5.02 6.04 -9.50
CA ARG A 94 4.54 4.82 -10.21
C ARG A 94 3.17 5.02 -10.86
N VAL A 95 2.27 5.74 -10.18
CA VAL A 95 0.97 6.14 -10.74
C VAL A 95 1.18 7.01 -11.99
N ARG A 96 2.04 8.02 -11.90
CA ARG A 96 2.37 8.93 -13.00
C ARG A 96 3.00 8.18 -14.17
N ASP A 97 3.92 7.28 -13.91
CA ASP A 97 4.57 6.47 -14.94
C ASP A 97 3.58 5.59 -15.69
N THR A 98 2.60 5.01 -14.98
CA THR A 98 1.54 4.21 -15.60
C THR A 98 0.69 5.06 -16.56
N VAL A 99 0.30 6.27 -16.14
CA VAL A 99 -0.41 7.22 -17.01
C VAL A 99 0.45 7.60 -18.23
N HIS A 100 1.74 7.82 -18.02
CA HIS A 100 2.66 8.21 -19.08
C HIS A 100 2.88 7.11 -20.12
N VAL A 101 2.97 5.84 -19.70
CA VAL A 101 3.03 4.69 -20.60
C VAL A 101 1.76 4.62 -21.47
N ALA A 102 0.58 4.79 -20.86
CA ALA A 102 -0.67 4.81 -21.60
C ALA A 102 -0.77 5.99 -22.59
N LEU A 103 -0.29 7.17 -22.18
CA LEU A 103 -0.20 8.35 -23.06
C LEU A 103 0.69 8.08 -24.27
N LYS A 104 1.87 7.47 -24.05
CA LYS A 104 2.79 7.08 -25.14
C LYS A 104 2.13 6.09 -26.10
N ARG A 105 1.42 5.08 -25.58
CA ARG A 105 0.67 4.12 -26.39
C ARG A 105 -0.38 4.83 -27.24
N MET A 106 -1.19 5.71 -26.65
CA MET A 106 -2.18 6.51 -27.37
C MET A 106 -1.54 7.40 -28.44
N ALA A 107 -0.44 8.08 -28.13
CA ALA A 107 0.26 8.92 -29.11
C ALA A 107 0.79 8.09 -30.29
N SER A 108 1.37 6.92 -30.01
CA SER A 108 1.86 6.00 -31.05
C SER A 108 0.76 5.49 -31.97
N THR A 109 -0.41 5.14 -31.43
CA THR A 109 -1.53 4.65 -32.24
C THR A 109 -2.16 5.77 -33.06
N CYS A 110 -2.24 6.99 -32.52
CA CYS A 110 -2.60 8.17 -33.28
C CYS A 110 -1.62 8.41 -34.45
N GLN A 111 -0.31 8.35 -34.20
CA GLN A 111 0.68 8.55 -35.27
C GLN A 111 0.54 7.48 -36.36
N ALA A 112 0.36 6.21 -35.99
CA ALA A 112 0.15 5.13 -36.94
C ALA A 112 -1.09 5.35 -37.84
N THR A 113 -2.20 5.88 -37.28
CA THR A 113 -3.38 6.23 -38.08
C THR A 113 -3.13 7.36 -39.08
N VAL A 114 -2.31 8.34 -38.71
CA VAL A 114 -1.91 9.46 -39.58
C VAL A 114 -1.00 8.95 -40.68
N ASP A 115 0.07 8.23 -40.32
CA ASP A 115 1.05 7.68 -41.25
C ASP A 115 0.38 6.78 -42.30
N HIS A 116 -0.54 5.92 -41.88
CA HIS A 116 -1.28 5.05 -42.80
C HIS A 116 -2.20 5.85 -43.73
N SER A 117 -2.90 6.85 -43.21
CA SER A 117 -3.74 7.76 -44.01
C SER A 117 -2.93 8.52 -45.06
N GLU A 118 -1.74 9.00 -44.68
CA GLU A 118 -0.83 9.70 -45.60
C GLU A 118 -0.25 8.77 -46.65
N ALA A 119 0.15 7.55 -46.29
CA ALA A 119 0.63 6.56 -47.25
C ALA A 119 -0.44 6.19 -48.27
N MET A 120 -1.70 6.01 -47.83
CA MET A 120 -2.84 5.77 -48.71
C MET A 120 -3.05 6.92 -49.69
N ARG A 121 -3.00 8.17 -49.20
CA ARG A 121 -3.14 9.37 -50.03
C ARG A 121 -2.01 9.48 -51.06
N GLN A 122 -0.76 9.26 -50.66
CA GLN A 122 0.40 9.34 -51.55
C GLN A 122 0.34 8.27 -52.66
N ALA A 123 -0.07 7.05 -52.33
CA ALA A 123 -0.22 5.97 -53.30
C ALA A 123 -1.37 6.23 -54.29
N GLU A 124 -2.45 6.87 -53.85
CA GLU A 124 -3.54 7.32 -54.71
C GLU A 124 -3.10 8.44 -55.66
N GLU A 125 -2.41 9.47 -55.14
CA GLU A 125 -1.89 10.60 -55.94
C GLU A 125 -0.86 10.16 -56.99
N ALA A 126 -0.05 9.14 -56.67
CA ALA A 126 0.91 8.57 -57.60
C ALA A 126 0.27 7.67 -58.67
N GLY A 127 -1.04 7.37 -58.59
CA GLY A 127 -1.73 6.45 -59.51
C GLY A 127 -1.34 4.98 -59.32
N ASN A 128 -0.69 4.64 -58.21
CA ASN A 128 -0.18 3.29 -57.92
C ASN A 128 -1.20 2.41 -57.18
N MET A 129 -2.37 2.95 -56.84
CA MET A 129 -3.37 2.28 -56.02
C MET A 129 -4.33 1.43 -56.87
N THR A 130 -4.27 0.11 -56.71
CA THR A 130 -5.31 -0.76 -57.27
C THR A 130 -6.57 -0.77 -56.38
N ARG A 131 -7.71 -1.21 -56.93
CA ARG A 131 -8.96 -1.35 -56.17
C ARG A 131 -8.84 -2.31 -54.98
N GLU A 132 -8.01 -3.35 -55.14
CA GLU A 132 -7.77 -4.33 -54.07
C GLU A 132 -6.87 -3.75 -52.98
N ASP A 133 -5.85 -2.97 -53.35
CA ASP A 133 -5.00 -2.26 -52.37
C ASP A 133 -5.81 -1.25 -51.57
N TRP A 134 -6.72 -0.52 -52.23
CA TRP A 134 -7.65 0.38 -51.56
C TRP A 134 -8.54 -0.35 -50.55
N ARG A 135 -9.05 -1.54 -50.93
CA ARG A 135 -9.88 -2.38 -50.04
C ARG A 135 -9.09 -2.85 -48.83
N LYS A 136 -7.86 -3.33 -49.02
CA LYS A 136 -6.98 -3.76 -47.92
C LYS A 136 -6.61 -2.59 -47.01
N GLY A 137 -6.23 -1.44 -47.58
CA GLY A 137 -5.91 -0.23 -46.83
C GLY A 137 -7.07 0.25 -45.96
N ARG A 138 -8.31 0.14 -46.45
CA ARG A 138 -9.53 0.44 -45.66
C ARG A 138 -9.75 -0.51 -44.48
N VAL A 139 -9.33 -1.77 -44.57
CA VAL A 139 -9.39 -2.71 -43.45
C VAL A 139 -8.39 -2.28 -42.38
N VAL A 140 -7.14 -2.04 -42.78
CA VAL A 140 -6.07 -1.55 -41.88
C VAL A 140 -6.47 -0.23 -41.21
N SER A 141 -7.06 0.72 -41.94
CA SER A 141 -7.56 1.97 -41.34
C SER A 141 -8.58 1.73 -40.22
N ARG A 142 -9.47 0.74 -40.37
CA ARG A 142 -10.47 0.42 -39.34
C ARG A 142 -9.86 -0.23 -38.12
N GLU A 143 -8.87 -1.10 -38.32
CA GLU A 143 -8.13 -1.75 -37.24
C GLU A 143 -7.33 -0.71 -36.44
N LEU A 144 -6.55 0.14 -37.12
CA LEU A 144 -5.81 1.23 -36.47
C LEU A 144 -6.74 2.21 -35.74
N GLU A 145 -7.89 2.54 -36.33
CA GLU A 145 -8.88 3.42 -35.69
C GLU A 145 -9.55 2.78 -34.47
N ALA A 146 -9.70 1.46 -34.46
CA ALA A 146 -10.18 0.74 -33.27
C ALA A 146 -9.13 0.76 -32.16
N GLU A 147 -7.87 0.47 -32.49
CA GLU A 147 -6.75 0.51 -31.54
C GLU A 147 -6.54 1.93 -30.97
N ARG A 148 -6.63 2.96 -31.82
CA ARG A 148 -6.56 4.37 -31.41
C ARG A 148 -7.63 4.70 -30.37
N ARG A 149 -8.88 4.30 -30.61
CA ARG A 149 -10.00 4.53 -29.67
C ARG A 149 -9.80 3.79 -28.36
N GLU A 150 -9.33 2.54 -28.41
CA GLU A 150 -9.03 1.77 -27.21
C GLU A 150 -7.94 2.44 -26.37
N ALA A 151 -6.81 2.79 -26.99
CA ALA A 151 -5.69 3.45 -26.31
C ALA A 151 -6.08 4.82 -25.74
N MET A 152 -6.90 5.59 -26.46
CA MET A 152 -7.43 6.87 -25.97
C MET A 152 -8.34 6.71 -24.76
N ASN A 153 -9.25 5.73 -24.79
CA ASN A 153 -10.13 5.45 -23.65
C ASN A 153 -9.34 4.96 -22.43
N GLU A 154 -8.35 4.09 -22.64
CA GLU A 154 -7.44 3.61 -21.61
C GLU A 154 -6.68 4.78 -20.97
N TRP A 155 -6.05 5.64 -21.78
CA TRP A 155 -5.34 6.81 -21.29
C TRP A 155 -6.26 7.75 -20.51
N LEU A 156 -7.44 8.10 -21.03
CA LEU A 156 -8.40 8.98 -20.34
C LEU A 156 -8.85 8.41 -18.99
N LEU A 157 -9.04 7.09 -18.91
CA LEU A 157 -9.38 6.43 -17.65
C LEU A 157 -8.24 6.51 -16.65
N LEU A 158 -7.02 6.21 -17.10
CA LEU A 158 -5.82 6.23 -16.25
C LEU A 158 -5.45 7.65 -15.81
N ASP A 159 -5.59 8.64 -16.68
CA ASP A 159 -5.37 10.05 -16.37
C ASP A 159 -6.30 10.53 -15.24
N LYS A 160 -7.60 10.24 -15.34
CA LYS A 160 -8.58 10.53 -14.27
C LYS A 160 -8.24 9.81 -12.97
N LYS A 161 -7.85 8.54 -13.03
CA LYS A 161 -7.44 7.77 -11.85
C LYS A 161 -6.15 8.34 -11.24
N GLY A 162 -5.21 8.78 -12.07
CA GLY A 162 -3.96 9.46 -11.69
C GLY A 162 -4.21 10.75 -10.96
N ALA A 163 -5.01 11.65 -11.54
CA ALA A 163 -5.38 12.92 -10.93
C ALA A 163 -6.09 12.72 -9.59
N ARG A 164 -7.04 11.78 -9.52
CA ARG A 164 -7.69 11.41 -8.26
C ARG A 164 -6.67 10.94 -7.23
N ARG A 165 -5.74 10.08 -7.63
CA ARG A 165 -4.78 9.51 -6.68
C ARG A 165 -3.80 10.55 -6.17
N LYS A 166 -3.37 11.47 -7.01
CA LYS A 166 -2.57 12.62 -6.62
C LYS A 166 -3.26 13.45 -5.52
N LEU A 167 -4.54 13.77 -5.71
CA LEU A 167 -5.32 14.47 -4.68
C LEU A 167 -5.43 13.67 -3.37
N GLU A 168 -5.58 12.35 -3.45
CA GLU A 168 -5.59 11.50 -2.26
C GLU A 168 -4.23 11.56 -1.52
N ILE A 169 -3.10 11.56 -2.24
CA ILE A 169 -1.74 11.67 -1.67
C ILE A 169 -1.52 13.05 -1.03
N GLU A 170 -1.89 14.12 -1.74
CA GLU A 170 -1.81 15.50 -1.23
C GLU A 170 -2.65 15.67 0.05
N LEU A 171 -3.85 15.08 0.07
CA LEU A 171 -4.73 15.12 1.24
C LEU A 171 -4.10 14.39 2.44
N GLN A 172 -3.50 13.21 2.23
CA GLN A 172 -2.84 12.50 3.33
C GLN A 172 -1.63 13.29 3.84
N THR A 173 -0.78 13.80 2.95
CA THR A 173 0.37 14.61 3.31
C THR A 173 -0.04 15.87 4.07
N THR A 174 -1.13 16.52 3.65
CA THR A 174 -1.68 17.69 4.36
C THR A 174 -2.16 17.33 5.76
N ARG A 175 -2.81 16.16 5.95
CA ARG A 175 -3.24 15.69 7.27
C ARG A 175 -2.06 15.43 8.20
N ILE A 176 -0.98 14.86 7.67
CA ILE A 176 0.26 14.63 8.39
C ILE A 176 0.85 15.97 8.86
N ASN A 177 1.04 16.91 7.93
CA ASN A 177 1.60 18.22 8.25
C ASN A 177 0.74 19.01 9.26
N LEU A 178 -0.59 18.91 9.15
CA LEU A 178 -1.50 19.58 10.08
C LEU A 178 -1.51 18.93 11.47
N ALA A 179 -1.30 17.61 11.56
CA ALA A 179 -1.10 16.95 12.86
C ALA A 179 0.19 17.44 13.51
N ARG A 180 1.29 17.54 12.76
CA ARG A 180 2.57 18.06 13.24
C ARG A 180 2.48 19.51 13.72
N ALA A 181 1.84 20.38 12.94
CA ALA A 181 1.70 21.79 13.32
C ALA A 181 0.91 21.99 14.63
N ARG A 182 -0.10 21.14 14.89
CA ARG A 182 -0.85 21.18 16.15
C ARG A 182 -0.01 20.72 17.34
N GLU A 183 0.84 19.72 17.13
CA GLU A 183 1.76 19.26 18.18
C GLU A 183 2.79 20.35 18.51
N GLU A 184 3.31 21.05 17.50
CA GLU A 184 4.21 22.20 17.70
C GLU A 184 3.53 23.36 18.45
N GLU A 185 2.24 23.62 18.19
CA GLU A 185 1.43 24.60 18.93
C GLU A 185 1.20 24.17 20.38
N ASP A 186 0.80 22.92 20.62
CA ASP A 186 0.57 22.38 21.97
C ASP A 186 1.86 22.41 22.82
N GLU A 187 3.01 22.02 22.24
CA GLU A 187 4.32 22.06 22.93
C GLU A 187 4.77 23.49 23.26
N ALA A 188 4.47 24.47 22.39
CA ALA A 188 4.77 25.87 22.64
C ALA A 188 3.91 26.45 23.76
N GLU A 189 2.62 26.09 23.83
CA GLU A 189 1.72 26.52 24.90
C GLU A 189 2.15 25.94 26.27
N GLU A 190 2.55 24.68 26.34
CA GLU A 190 3.05 24.07 27.58
C GLU A 190 4.34 24.74 28.08
N ALA A 191 5.26 25.08 27.18
CA ALA A 191 6.50 25.76 27.53
C ALA A 191 6.28 27.18 28.11
N GLU A 192 5.31 27.93 27.59
CA GLU A 192 4.98 29.27 28.12
C GLU A 192 4.35 29.21 29.53
N VAL A 193 3.62 28.15 29.87
CA VAL A 193 3.00 27.97 31.20
C VAL A 193 4.05 27.60 32.26
N ASP A 194 5.05 26.81 31.89
CA ASP A 194 6.14 26.42 32.81
C ASP A 194 7.07 27.61 33.11
N GLU A 195 7.43 28.44 32.12
CA GLU A 195 8.24 29.66 32.36
C GLU A 195 7.50 30.71 33.21
N ALA A 196 6.17 30.78 33.10
CA ALA A 196 5.36 31.65 33.95
C ALA A 196 5.26 31.16 35.41
N SER A 197 5.35 29.85 35.64
CA SER A 197 5.23 29.25 36.98
C SER A 197 6.53 29.26 37.80
N ASP A 198 7.69 29.30 37.14
CA ASP A 198 9.00 29.42 37.80
C ASP A 198 9.37 30.89 38.17
N SER A 199 8.46 31.84 37.89
CA SER A 199 8.67 33.28 38.09
C SER A 199 7.96 33.87 39.33
N ASP A 200 7.23 33.06 40.13
CA ASP A 200 6.50 33.46 41.36
C ASP A 200 7.15 32.90 42.65
#